data_AF-A0A3N7FMC1-F1
#
_entry.id   AF-A0A3N7FMC1-F1
#
_cell.length_a   1.000
_cell.length_b   1.000
_cell.length_c   1.000
_cell.angle_alpha   90.00
_cell.angle_beta   90.00
_cell.angle_gamma   90.00
#
_symmetry.space_group_name_H-M   'P 1'
#
loop_
_entity.id
_entity.type
_entity.pdbx_description
1 polymer ?
#
loop_
_entity_poly.entity_id
_entity_poly.type
_entity_poly.pdbx_seq_one_letter_code
_entity_poly.pdbx_strand_id
1 'polypeptide(L)'
;MDGFIKVVKELPPEVALKEPFHVDCSKRKGQFDYIESVLPSLLKYQYISITPAMSQRRDRYPLNAKAALCQACYGSLRLTRTLEQKAAELLEAIPKPFLSLHLRFEPDMVAYSQCEYPGLSPASKEAIEAARGDRKPWTGELARTWRNRGKCPLTPNETAFIFQALSIPTNTNIYLAAGDGLMEIEGLKSIYTNVVTKSALLSGEDFLNMHGNTKAALDYFVSINSDFYVATFFGNMDKMVAAMRAYKGLHNTLFLSRRAYAELTSKGLDGKELMQALWLAHKEDFAMGRGSALPDCFCDFKS
;
A
#
# COMPACT_ATOMS: atom_id res chain seq x y z
N MET A 1 13.36 1.50 -25.36
CA MET A 1 12.67 0.19 -25.37
C MET A 1 11.86 0.00 -26.64
N ASP A 2 11.38 1.08 -27.26
CA ASP A 2 10.99 1.05 -28.67
C ASP A 2 12.13 0.45 -29.50
N GLY A 3 11.85 -0.69 -30.14
CA GLY A 3 12.80 -1.40 -31.00
C GLY A 3 13.21 -2.82 -30.55
N PHE A 4 13.05 -3.19 -29.26
CA PHE A 4 13.48 -4.52 -28.79
C PHE A 4 12.33 -5.49 -28.47
N ILE A 5 11.22 -4.98 -27.92
CA ILE A 5 10.06 -5.78 -27.51
C ILE A 5 8.79 -5.06 -27.94
N LYS A 6 7.91 -5.74 -28.68
CA LYS A 6 6.59 -5.22 -29.06
C LYS A 6 5.54 -5.70 -28.06
N VAL A 7 5.05 -4.80 -27.23
CA VAL A 7 3.91 -5.07 -26.33
C VAL A 7 2.62 -4.83 -27.11
N VAL A 8 1.73 -5.81 -27.11
CA VAL A 8 0.43 -5.75 -27.78
C VAL A 8 -0.70 -5.83 -26.76
N LYS A 9 -1.82 -5.14 -27.01
CA LYS A 9 -3.00 -5.20 -26.12
C LYS A 9 -3.73 -6.53 -26.22
N GLU A 10 -3.72 -7.11 -27.42
CA GLU A 10 -4.35 -8.38 -27.73
C GLU A 10 -3.37 -9.24 -28.50
N LEU A 11 -3.47 -10.56 -28.34
CA LEU A 11 -2.66 -11.49 -29.10
C LEU A 11 -3.02 -11.36 -30.59
N PRO A 12 -2.02 -11.34 -31.51
CA PRO A 12 -2.30 -11.40 -32.94
C PRO A 12 -3.20 -12.60 -33.27
N PRO A 13 -4.16 -12.49 -34.21
CA PRO A 13 -5.10 -13.57 -34.52
C PRO A 13 -4.44 -14.92 -34.79
N GLU A 14 -3.28 -14.90 -35.45
CA GLU A 14 -2.47 -16.08 -35.77
C GLU A 14 -1.92 -16.83 -34.54
N VAL A 15 -1.75 -16.11 -33.42
CA VAL A 15 -1.26 -16.65 -32.14
C VAL A 15 -2.44 -16.97 -31.22
N ALA A 16 -3.50 -16.16 -31.24
CA ALA A 16 -4.68 -16.34 -30.41
C ALA A 16 -5.40 -17.68 -30.64
N LEU A 17 -5.26 -18.26 -31.83
CA LEU A 17 -5.81 -19.58 -32.17
C LEU A 17 -4.95 -20.77 -31.71
N LYS A 18 -3.75 -20.52 -31.18
CA LYS A 18 -2.82 -21.56 -30.73
C LYS A 18 -2.85 -21.66 -29.21
N GLU A 19 -2.66 -22.87 -28.70
CA GLU A 19 -2.40 -23.08 -27.27
C GLU A 19 -0.91 -22.81 -26.97
N PRO A 20 -0.58 -21.98 -25.97
CA PRO A 20 0.80 -21.78 -25.57
C PRO A 20 1.38 -23.04 -24.95
N PHE A 21 2.69 -23.24 -25.12
CA PHE A 21 3.39 -24.24 -24.31
C PHE A 21 3.44 -23.77 -22.85
N HIS A 22 2.89 -24.58 -21.95
CA HIS A 22 2.76 -24.23 -20.54
C HIS A 22 4.06 -24.54 -19.79
N VAL A 23 4.63 -23.51 -19.16
CA VAL A 23 5.82 -23.60 -18.32
C VAL A 23 5.40 -23.47 -16.86
N ASP A 24 5.45 -24.58 -16.13
CA ASP A 24 5.22 -24.57 -14.68
C ASP A 24 6.37 -23.87 -13.97
N CYS A 25 6.02 -22.74 -13.37
CA CYS A 25 6.89 -21.87 -12.61
C CYS A 25 6.64 -21.89 -11.10
N SER A 26 5.77 -22.78 -10.61
CA SER A 26 5.37 -22.87 -9.19
C SER A 26 6.53 -23.07 -8.22
N LYS A 27 7.60 -23.76 -8.66
CA LYS A 27 8.83 -23.99 -7.88
C LYS A 27 10.04 -23.51 -8.65
N ARG A 28 10.98 -22.87 -7.94
CA ARG A 28 12.27 -22.50 -8.52
C ARG A 28 13.10 -23.75 -8.84
N LYS A 29 13.64 -23.85 -10.05
CA LYS A 29 14.41 -25.04 -10.50
C LYS A 29 15.94 -24.86 -10.46
N GLY A 30 16.42 -23.61 -10.43
CA GLY A 30 17.86 -23.31 -10.50
C GLY A 30 18.22 -21.89 -10.07
N GLN A 31 19.51 -21.55 -10.12
CA GLN A 31 20.00 -20.22 -9.73
C GLN A 31 19.65 -19.15 -10.77
N PHE A 32 19.62 -19.52 -12.04
CA PHE A 32 19.28 -18.68 -13.19
C PHE A 32 18.06 -19.26 -13.91
N ASP A 33 16.97 -19.43 -13.19
CA ASP A 33 15.81 -20.22 -13.60
C ASP A 33 15.13 -19.66 -14.87
N TYR A 34 15.20 -18.35 -15.11
CA TYR A 34 14.73 -17.80 -16.39
C TYR A 34 15.61 -18.24 -17.56
N ILE A 35 16.93 -18.25 -17.39
CA ILE A 35 17.88 -18.63 -18.44
C ILE A 35 17.91 -20.15 -18.63
N GLU A 36 17.82 -20.91 -17.53
CA GLU A 36 17.96 -22.36 -17.50
C GLU A 36 16.66 -23.10 -17.83
N SER A 37 15.50 -22.56 -17.40
CA SER A 37 14.20 -23.23 -17.58
C SER A 37 13.29 -22.54 -18.58
N VAL A 38 13.16 -21.21 -18.52
CA VAL A 38 12.13 -20.48 -19.29
C VAL A 38 12.62 -20.17 -20.70
N LEU A 39 13.84 -19.67 -20.85
CA LEU A 39 14.43 -19.29 -22.13
C LEU A 39 14.53 -20.46 -23.12
N PRO A 40 14.95 -21.69 -22.73
CA PRO A 40 14.98 -22.82 -23.65
C PRO A 40 13.58 -23.19 -24.16
N SER A 41 12.57 -23.13 -23.30
CA SER A 41 11.17 -23.32 -23.71
C SER A 41 10.70 -22.22 -24.66
N LEU A 42 11.03 -20.96 -24.39
CA LEU A 42 10.70 -19.85 -25.27
C LEU A 42 11.35 -20.01 -26.65
N LEU A 43 12.65 -20.34 -26.70
CA LEU A 43 13.38 -20.53 -27.96
C LEU A 43 12.85 -21.73 -28.76
N LYS A 44 12.43 -22.80 -28.09
CA LYS A 44 11.90 -24.01 -28.72
C LYS A 44 10.47 -23.85 -29.23
N TYR A 45 9.59 -23.29 -28.41
CA TYR A 45 8.14 -23.25 -28.67
C TYR A 45 7.64 -21.92 -29.21
N GLN A 46 8.43 -20.84 -29.10
CA GLN A 46 8.16 -19.47 -29.56
C GLN A 46 6.93 -18.77 -28.92
N TYR A 47 5.99 -19.56 -28.38
CA TYR A 47 4.81 -19.11 -27.67
C TYR A 47 4.64 -19.95 -26.41
N ILE A 48 4.89 -19.33 -25.25
CA ILE A 48 4.81 -19.97 -23.95
C ILE A 48 3.89 -19.20 -23.01
N SER A 49 3.28 -19.92 -22.07
CA SER A 49 2.54 -19.37 -20.95
C SER A 49 3.22 -19.80 -19.66
N ILE A 50 3.37 -18.87 -18.72
CA ILE A 50 4.07 -19.11 -17.46
C ILE A 50 3.06 -19.14 -16.32
N THR A 51 2.99 -20.26 -15.60
CA THR A 51 2.01 -20.45 -14.52
C THR A 51 2.69 -20.94 -13.25
N PRO A 52 2.51 -20.30 -12.08
CA PRO A 52 1.76 -19.07 -11.86
C PRO A 52 2.57 -17.85 -12.32
N ALA A 53 1.90 -16.90 -12.97
CA ALA A 53 2.48 -15.60 -13.36
C ALA A 53 3.06 -14.83 -12.15
N MET A 54 2.57 -15.13 -10.94
CA MET A 54 2.97 -14.49 -9.68
C MET A 54 4.18 -15.13 -8.98
N SER A 55 4.79 -16.19 -9.55
CA SER A 55 6.04 -16.69 -8.99
C SER A 55 7.15 -15.68 -9.29
N GLN A 56 7.47 -14.86 -8.28
CA GLN A 56 8.66 -14.01 -8.23
C GLN A 56 9.91 -14.89 -8.26
N ARG A 57 10.20 -15.53 -9.40
CA ARG A 57 11.49 -16.18 -9.66
C ARG A 57 12.52 -15.07 -9.76
N ARG A 58 12.99 -14.54 -8.64
CA ARG A 58 14.15 -13.65 -8.64
C ARG A 58 15.36 -14.53 -8.88
N ASP A 59 15.86 -14.52 -10.11
CA ASP A 59 17.23 -14.97 -10.35
C ASP A 59 18.16 -14.22 -9.40
N ARG A 60 19.26 -14.87 -8.99
CA ARG A 60 20.26 -14.23 -8.15
C ARG A 60 21.09 -13.29 -9.02
N TYR A 61 20.45 -12.21 -9.46
CA TYR A 61 21.09 -11.14 -10.20
C TYR A 61 22.12 -10.45 -9.30
N PRO A 62 23.29 -10.06 -9.85
CA PRO A 62 24.18 -9.14 -9.15
C PRO A 62 23.45 -7.82 -8.86
N LEU A 63 23.94 -7.07 -7.88
CA LEU A 63 23.25 -5.86 -7.36
C LEU A 63 22.92 -4.85 -8.47
N ASN A 64 23.83 -4.64 -9.42
CA ASN A 64 23.63 -3.76 -10.56
C ASN A 64 22.45 -4.18 -11.45
N ALA A 65 22.27 -5.49 -11.69
CA ALA A 65 21.16 -6.00 -12.47
C ALA A 65 19.82 -5.90 -11.70
N LYS A 66 19.83 -6.08 -10.37
CA LYS A 66 18.65 -5.81 -9.53
C LYS A 66 18.26 -4.32 -9.57
N ALA A 67 19.24 -3.43 -9.47
CA ALA A 67 19.01 -1.99 -9.55
C ALA A 67 18.44 -1.59 -10.92
N ALA A 68 19.04 -2.08 -12.02
CA ALA A 68 18.56 -1.84 -13.38
C ALA A 68 17.12 -2.35 -13.59
N LEU A 69 16.80 -3.55 -13.08
CA LEU A 69 15.45 -4.11 -13.13
C LEU A 69 14.45 -3.18 -12.41
N CYS A 70 14.77 -2.72 -11.21
CA CYS A 70 13.88 -1.80 -10.50
C CYS A 70 13.74 -0.44 -11.19
N GLN A 71 14.83 0.15 -11.67
CA GLN A 71 14.76 1.40 -12.43
C GLN A 71 13.87 1.25 -13.66
N ALA A 72 13.99 0.13 -14.38
CA ALA A 72 13.12 -0.17 -15.52
C ALA A 72 11.66 -0.36 -15.10
N CYS A 73 11.38 -1.16 -14.07
CA CYS A 73 10.03 -1.45 -13.60
C CYS A 73 9.32 -0.20 -13.07
N TYR A 74 9.95 0.54 -12.15
CA TYR A 74 9.36 1.75 -11.57
C TYR A 74 9.33 2.90 -12.59
N GLY A 75 10.35 3.05 -13.44
CA GLY A 75 10.35 4.07 -14.50
C GLY A 75 9.28 3.84 -15.58
N SER A 76 8.87 2.58 -15.79
CA SER A 76 7.85 2.20 -16.78
C SER A 76 6.44 2.13 -16.22
N LEU A 77 6.25 2.07 -14.90
CA LEU A 77 4.94 2.02 -14.27
C LEU A 77 4.25 3.38 -14.36
N ARG A 78 3.33 3.52 -15.32
CA ARG A 78 2.56 4.74 -15.57
C ARG A 78 1.08 4.43 -15.64
N LEU A 79 0.27 5.42 -15.27
CA LEU A 79 -1.17 5.36 -15.49
C LEU A 79 -1.47 5.55 -16.97
N THR A 80 -2.67 5.16 -17.38
CA THR A 80 -3.15 5.52 -18.72
C THR A 80 -3.25 7.04 -18.83
N ARG A 81 -3.03 7.59 -20.02
CA ARG A 81 -2.95 9.05 -20.24
C ARG A 81 -4.16 9.80 -19.66
N THR A 82 -5.37 9.28 -19.88
CA THR A 82 -6.62 9.85 -19.36
C THR A 82 -6.67 9.82 -17.83
N LEU A 83 -6.22 8.72 -17.21
CA LEU A 83 -6.25 8.59 -15.75
C LEU A 83 -5.15 9.44 -15.10
N GLU A 84 -3.98 9.54 -15.73
CA GLU A 84 -2.88 10.40 -15.29
C GLU A 84 -3.28 11.88 -15.29
N GLN A 85 -4.01 12.34 -16.32
CA GLN A 85 -4.56 13.70 -16.37
C GLN A 85 -5.51 13.98 -15.20
N LYS A 86 -6.49 13.10 -14.97
CA LYS A 86 -7.41 13.23 -13.82
C LYS A 86 -6.67 13.17 -12.47
N ALA A 87 -5.63 12.35 -12.37
CA ALA A 87 -4.82 12.25 -11.16
C ALA A 87 -3.98 13.52 -10.93
N ALA A 88 -3.49 14.16 -11.99
CA ALA A 88 -2.80 15.44 -11.91
C ALA A 88 -3.75 16.57 -11.49
N GLU A 89 -4.95 16.64 -12.06
CA GLU A 89 -5.99 17.59 -11.62
C GLU A 89 -6.32 17.44 -10.14
N LEU A 90 -6.51 16.19 -9.69
CA LEU A 90 -6.72 15.89 -8.28
C LEU A 90 -5.53 16.33 -7.42
N LEU A 91 -4.30 16.06 -7.86
CA LEU A 91 -3.09 16.46 -7.15
C LEU A 91 -3.01 17.98 -6.97
N GLU A 92 -3.28 18.75 -8.03
CA GLU A 92 -3.24 20.22 -8.00
C GLU A 92 -4.35 20.82 -7.11
N ALA A 93 -5.51 20.17 -7.04
CA ALA A 93 -6.63 20.63 -6.21
C ALA A 93 -6.38 20.50 -4.69
N ILE A 94 -5.39 19.70 -4.26
CA ILE A 94 -5.09 19.49 -2.83
C ILE A 94 -4.22 20.65 -2.31
N PRO A 95 -4.64 21.36 -1.24
CA PRO A 95 -3.84 22.43 -0.63
C PRO A 95 -2.45 21.96 -0.21
N LYS A 96 -1.39 22.69 -0.61
CA LYS A 96 0.02 22.35 -0.33
C LYS A 96 0.60 23.17 0.83
N PRO A 97 1.60 22.65 1.57
CA PRO A 97 2.04 21.25 1.56
C PRO A 97 0.98 20.33 2.20
N PHE A 98 1.04 19.04 1.90
CA PHE A 98 0.08 18.05 2.41
C PHE A 98 0.69 16.69 2.74
N LEU A 99 0.02 15.99 3.64
CA LEU A 99 0.29 14.60 4.00
C LEU A 99 -0.74 13.69 3.31
N SER A 100 -0.29 12.74 2.51
CA SER A 100 -1.14 11.64 2.03
C SER A 100 -1.20 10.55 3.09
N LEU A 101 -2.40 10.31 3.64
CA LEU A 101 -2.67 9.29 4.65
C LEU A 101 -3.40 8.11 4.00
N HIS A 102 -2.72 6.96 3.92
CA HIS A 102 -3.35 5.69 3.57
C HIS A 102 -3.90 5.01 4.84
N LEU A 103 -5.22 5.13 5.04
CA LEU A 103 -5.92 4.64 6.22
C LEU A 103 -6.75 3.39 5.86
N ARG A 104 -6.30 2.22 6.30
CA ARG A 104 -6.94 0.93 5.96
C ARG A 104 -7.80 0.40 7.12
N PHE A 105 -8.90 1.09 7.41
CA PHE A 105 -9.87 0.72 8.45
C PHE A 105 -11.28 0.51 7.89
N GLU A 106 -11.38 -0.35 6.87
CA GLU A 106 -12.63 -0.75 6.23
C GLU A 106 -13.16 -2.10 6.76
N PRO A 107 -14.47 -2.38 6.64
CA PRO A 107 -15.10 -3.59 7.16
C PRO A 107 -14.45 -4.89 6.68
N ASP A 108 -14.11 -4.96 5.39
CA ASP A 108 -13.46 -6.12 4.76
C ASP A 108 -12.11 -6.43 5.42
N MET A 109 -11.36 -5.40 5.77
CA MET A 109 -10.04 -5.56 6.39
C MET A 109 -10.11 -5.93 7.85
N VAL A 110 -11.06 -5.37 8.59
CA VAL A 110 -11.30 -5.75 9.99
C VAL A 110 -11.78 -7.20 10.06
N ALA A 111 -12.72 -7.59 9.20
CA ALA A 111 -13.21 -8.95 9.05
C ALA A 111 -12.09 -9.93 8.64
N TYR A 112 -11.32 -9.60 7.60
CA TYR A 112 -10.19 -10.41 7.15
C TYR A 112 -9.13 -10.62 8.24
N SER A 113 -8.88 -9.57 9.04
CA SER A 113 -7.90 -9.62 10.13
C SER A 113 -8.44 -10.33 11.38
N GLN A 114 -9.72 -10.72 11.41
CA GLN A 114 -10.40 -11.34 12.55
C GLN A 114 -10.29 -10.54 13.85
N CYS A 115 -10.27 -9.21 13.73
CA CYS A 115 -10.08 -8.30 14.86
C CYS A 115 -11.42 -7.78 15.37
N GLU A 116 -11.52 -7.63 16.69
CA GLU A 116 -12.68 -7.05 17.35
C GLU A 116 -12.28 -5.74 18.05
N TYR A 117 -13.22 -4.79 18.04
CA TYR A 117 -13.04 -3.46 18.64
C TYR A 117 -14.30 -3.13 19.45
N PRO A 118 -14.20 -3.04 20.78
CA PRO A 118 -15.39 -2.89 21.64
C PRO A 118 -16.10 -1.54 21.43
N GLY A 119 -15.34 -0.48 21.16
CA GLY A 119 -15.82 0.90 21.09
C GLY A 119 -16.33 1.38 19.73
N LEU A 120 -16.55 0.48 18.75
CA LEU A 120 -17.09 0.90 17.45
C LEU A 120 -18.58 1.22 17.54
N SER A 121 -19.03 2.11 16.65
CA SER A 121 -20.46 2.40 16.47
C SER A 121 -21.24 1.16 16.04
N PRO A 122 -22.56 1.10 16.33
CA PRO A 122 -23.41 -0.01 15.87
C PRO A 122 -23.34 -0.24 14.35
N ALA A 123 -23.33 0.85 13.56
CA ALA A 123 -23.22 0.79 12.11
C ALA A 123 -21.90 0.16 11.64
N SER A 124 -20.77 0.55 12.25
CA SER A 124 -19.47 -0.07 11.95
C SER A 124 -19.47 -1.56 12.31
N LYS A 125 -20.04 -1.95 13.46
CA LYS A 125 -20.15 -3.35 13.86
C LYS A 125 -20.97 -4.16 12.84
N GLU A 126 -22.12 -3.65 12.43
CA GLU A 126 -22.98 -4.28 11.42
C GLU A 126 -22.26 -4.43 10.07
N ALA A 127 -21.57 -3.39 9.61
CA ALA A 127 -20.80 -3.44 8.37
C ALA A 127 -19.69 -4.52 8.42
N ILE A 128 -18.99 -4.65 9.56
CA ILE A 128 -17.96 -5.69 9.74
C ILE A 128 -18.60 -7.09 9.75
N GLU A 129 -19.75 -7.29 10.41
CA GLU A 129 -20.46 -8.57 10.37
C GLU A 129 -20.89 -8.94 8.95
N ALA A 130 -21.40 -7.98 8.17
CA ALA A 130 -21.77 -8.19 6.77
C ALA A 130 -20.57 -8.61 5.90
N ALA A 131 -19.38 -8.11 6.18
CA ALA A 131 -18.14 -8.45 5.47
C ALA A 131 -17.46 -9.75 5.98
N ARG A 132 -17.99 -10.38 7.03
CA ARG A 132 -17.27 -11.40 7.80
C ARG A 132 -17.15 -12.76 7.11
N GLY A 133 -18.21 -13.18 6.41
CA GLY A 133 -18.31 -14.55 5.91
C GLY A 133 -18.08 -15.56 7.04
N ASP A 134 -17.27 -16.60 6.79
CA ASP A 134 -16.98 -17.67 7.77
C ASP A 134 -15.90 -17.30 8.81
N ARG A 135 -15.35 -16.08 8.76
CA ARG A 135 -14.19 -15.69 9.58
C ARG A 135 -14.63 -15.17 10.95
N LYS A 136 -14.66 -16.05 11.95
CA LYS A 136 -14.98 -15.61 13.33
C LYS A 136 -13.88 -14.71 13.91
N PRO A 137 -14.24 -13.67 14.67
CA PRO A 137 -13.25 -12.81 15.32
C PRO A 137 -12.52 -13.61 16.41
N TRP A 138 -11.26 -13.25 16.65
CA TRP A 138 -10.57 -13.72 17.84
C TRP A 138 -11.18 -13.07 19.08
N THR A 139 -11.28 -13.81 20.19
CA THR A 139 -11.83 -13.33 21.46
C THR A 139 -10.84 -13.56 22.61
N GLY A 140 -11.07 -12.87 23.74
CA GLY A 140 -10.28 -13.01 24.96
C GLY A 140 -8.77 -12.80 24.75
N GLU A 141 -7.96 -13.70 25.33
CA GLU A 141 -6.50 -13.60 25.28
C GLU A 141 -5.94 -13.71 23.86
N LEU A 142 -6.61 -14.48 22.99
CA LEU A 142 -6.17 -14.66 21.61
C LEU A 142 -6.35 -13.37 20.81
N ALA A 143 -7.44 -12.64 21.04
CA ALA A 143 -7.65 -11.32 20.45
C ALA A 143 -6.55 -10.34 20.87
N ARG A 144 -6.24 -10.29 22.17
CA ARG A 144 -5.18 -9.45 22.73
C ARG A 144 -3.82 -9.79 22.12
N THR A 145 -3.44 -11.06 22.11
CA THR A 145 -2.18 -11.53 21.53
C THR A 145 -2.11 -11.23 20.03
N TRP A 146 -3.21 -11.41 19.30
CA TRP A 146 -3.28 -11.12 17.87
C TRP A 146 -3.07 -9.64 17.56
N ARG A 147 -3.74 -8.76 18.33
CA ARG A 147 -3.58 -7.31 18.25
C ARG A 147 -2.16 -6.87 18.61
N ASN A 148 -1.59 -7.42 19.68
CA ASN A 148 -0.20 -7.14 20.11
C ASN A 148 0.85 -7.62 19.10
N ARG A 149 0.53 -8.59 18.25
CA ARG A 149 1.38 -8.96 17.09
C ARG A 149 1.28 -7.98 15.91
N GLY A 150 0.55 -6.88 16.07
CA GLY A 150 0.31 -5.87 15.03
C GLY A 150 -0.57 -6.38 13.88
N LYS A 151 -1.41 -7.40 14.11
CA LYS A 151 -2.25 -7.99 13.05
C LYS A 151 -3.51 -7.20 12.75
N CYS A 152 -3.96 -6.38 13.69
CA CYS A 152 -5.16 -5.57 13.57
C CYS A 152 -4.85 -4.17 13.03
N PRO A 153 -5.66 -3.60 12.12
CA PRO A 153 -5.49 -2.23 11.64
C PRO A 153 -5.61 -1.19 12.78
N LEU A 154 -5.05 0.00 12.59
CA LEU A 154 -5.32 1.12 13.51
C LEU A 154 -6.71 1.69 13.21
N THR A 155 -7.45 2.06 14.25
CA THR A 155 -8.65 2.90 14.06
C THR A 155 -8.23 4.32 13.69
N PRO A 156 -9.14 5.14 13.11
CA PRO A 156 -8.85 6.56 12.86
C PRO A 156 -8.49 7.34 14.13
N ASN A 157 -9.12 7.03 15.26
CA ASN A 157 -8.80 7.65 16.56
C ASN A 157 -7.39 7.27 17.05
N GLU A 158 -7.02 5.99 16.93
CA GLU A 158 -5.66 5.53 17.28
C GLU A 158 -4.60 6.17 16.38
N THR A 159 -4.93 6.35 15.09
CA THR A 159 -4.08 7.05 14.13
C THR A 159 -3.87 8.51 14.53
N ALA A 160 -4.95 9.20 14.88
CA ALA A 160 -4.90 10.60 15.33
C ALA A 160 -4.06 10.75 16.60
N PHE A 161 -4.19 9.82 17.56
CA PHE A 161 -3.38 9.80 18.77
C PHE A 161 -1.88 9.63 18.47
N ILE A 162 -1.52 8.71 17.57
CA ILE A 162 -0.13 8.54 17.15
C ILE A 162 0.39 9.80 16.45
N PHE A 163 -0.42 10.46 15.61
CA PHE A 163 -0.03 11.72 14.97
C PHE A 163 0.28 12.82 16.00
N GLN A 164 -0.52 12.92 17.08
CA GLN A 164 -0.24 13.84 18.17
C GLN A 164 1.05 13.47 18.92
N ALA A 165 1.30 12.18 19.16
CA ALA A 165 2.56 11.71 19.76
C ALA A 165 3.78 12.04 18.88
N LEU A 166 3.60 12.06 17.56
CA LEU A 166 4.59 12.47 16.57
C LEU A 166 4.71 13.99 16.38
N SER A 167 3.93 14.77 17.12
CA SER A 167 3.86 16.24 16.99
C SER A 167 3.47 16.72 15.59
N ILE A 168 2.66 15.95 14.86
CA ILE A 168 2.11 16.37 13.56
C ILE A 168 1.07 17.48 13.82
N PRO A 169 1.25 18.70 13.28
CA PRO A 169 0.37 19.84 13.54
C PRO A 169 -1.08 19.55 13.15
N THR A 170 -2.04 19.95 14.00
CA THR A 170 -3.47 19.68 13.77
C THR A 170 -4.06 20.42 12.56
N ASN A 171 -3.40 21.49 12.11
CA ASN A 171 -3.74 22.21 10.88
C ASN A 171 -3.11 21.62 9.61
N THR A 172 -2.43 20.47 9.69
CA THR A 172 -1.86 19.79 8.52
C THR A 172 -2.94 19.46 7.49
N ASN A 173 -2.71 19.82 6.23
CA ASN A 173 -3.57 19.37 5.12
C ASN A 173 -3.36 17.87 4.92
N ILE A 174 -4.41 17.07 5.03
CA ILE A 174 -4.37 15.63 4.87
C ILE A 174 -5.19 15.23 3.66
N TYR A 175 -4.56 14.61 2.66
CA TYR A 175 -5.27 13.85 1.64
C TYR A 175 -5.50 12.43 2.15
N LEU A 176 -6.76 12.03 2.27
CA LEU A 176 -7.14 10.71 2.76
C LEU A 176 -7.27 9.72 1.59
N ALA A 177 -6.23 8.90 1.42
CA ALA A 177 -6.20 7.77 0.52
C ALA A 177 -6.87 6.55 1.20
N ALA A 178 -8.19 6.50 1.17
CA ALA A 178 -8.96 5.39 1.75
C ALA A 178 -10.06 4.91 0.80
N GLY A 179 -10.55 3.67 0.99
CA GLY A 179 -11.70 3.17 0.27
C GLY A 179 -13.01 3.88 0.65
N ASP A 180 -14.05 3.70 -0.16
CA ASP A 180 -15.37 4.31 0.09
C ASP A 180 -16.06 3.77 1.37
N GLY A 181 -15.57 2.66 1.94
CA GLY A 181 -16.10 2.01 3.14
C GLY A 181 -15.35 2.32 4.43
N LEU A 182 -14.56 3.40 4.49
CA LEU A 182 -13.82 3.76 5.69
C LEU A 182 -14.75 4.04 6.89
N MET A 183 -14.52 3.35 7.99
CA MET A 183 -15.30 3.50 9.22
C MET A 183 -14.67 4.50 10.20
N GLU A 184 -15.49 5.07 11.09
CA GLU A 184 -15.05 5.86 12.25
C GLU A 184 -14.16 7.08 11.94
N ILE A 185 -14.29 7.68 10.75
CA ILE A 185 -13.44 8.79 10.29
C ILE A 185 -13.46 10.00 11.23
N GLU A 186 -14.55 10.20 11.98
CA GLU A 186 -14.68 11.27 12.97
C GLU A 186 -13.61 11.22 14.07
N GLY A 187 -13.07 10.03 14.39
CA GLY A 187 -11.95 9.88 15.31
C GLY A 187 -10.67 10.59 14.83
N LEU A 188 -10.50 10.77 13.52
CA LEU A 188 -9.42 11.56 12.94
C LEU A 188 -9.83 13.03 12.74
N LYS A 189 -11.02 13.27 12.16
CA LYS A 189 -11.50 14.61 11.80
C LYS A 189 -11.78 15.54 12.99
N SER A 190 -12.07 14.98 14.16
CA SER A 190 -12.22 15.75 15.41
C SER A 190 -10.92 16.42 15.86
N ILE A 191 -9.75 15.94 15.40
CA ILE A 191 -8.44 16.48 15.73
C ILE A 191 -7.79 17.18 14.54
N TYR A 192 -7.87 16.57 13.36
CA TYR A 192 -7.32 17.10 12.11
C TYR A 192 -8.45 17.56 11.20
N THR A 193 -8.67 18.87 11.12
CA THR A 193 -9.84 19.42 10.42
C THR A 193 -9.63 19.57 8.91
N ASN A 194 -8.38 19.68 8.45
CA ASN A 194 -8.03 19.89 7.05
C ASN A 194 -7.89 18.56 6.28
N VAL A 195 -8.90 17.68 6.38
CA VAL A 195 -8.91 16.36 5.74
C VAL A 195 -9.76 16.40 4.47
N VAL A 196 -9.12 16.15 3.32
CA VAL A 196 -9.77 16.09 2.00
C VAL A 196 -9.73 14.68 1.43
N THR A 197 -10.77 14.29 0.70
CA THR A 197 -10.86 13.01 -0.02
C THR A 197 -10.91 13.25 -1.52
N LYS A 198 -10.55 12.24 -2.32
CA LYS A 198 -10.77 12.25 -3.77
C LYS A 198 -12.22 12.59 -4.15
N SER A 199 -13.21 12.09 -3.40
CA SER A 199 -14.64 12.35 -3.66
C SER A 199 -15.07 13.78 -3.36
N ALA A 200 -14.33 14.50 -2.52
CA ALA A 200 -14.57 15.92 -2.26
C ALA A 200 -13.96 16.83 -3.33
N LEU A 201 -12.90 16.38 -4.01
CA LEU A 201 -12.14 17.16 -4.99
C LEU A 201 -12.49 16.82 -6.45
N LEU A 202 -12.89 15.57 -6.70
CA LEU A 202 -13.41 15.11 -7.98
C LEU A 202 -14.89 14.81 -7.82
N SER A 203 -15.71 15.53 -8.58
CA SER A 203 -17.16 15.35 -8.63
C SER A 203 -17.63 15.18 -10.07
N GLY A 204 -18.72 14.45 -10.27
CA GLY A 204 -19.34 14.21 -11.58
C GLY A 204 -19.60 12.73 -11.86
N GLU A 205 -20.49 12.45 -12.82
CA GLU A 205 -20.87 11.07 -13.21
C GLU A 205 -19.64 10.22 -13.55
N ASP A 206 -18.68 10.80 -14.26
CA ASP A 206 -17.41 10.16 -14.62
C ASP A 206 -16.66 9.58 -13.43
N PHE A 207 -16.64 10.30 -12.29
CA PHE A 207 -15.97 9.85 -11.07
C PHE A 207 -16.81 8.83 -10.29
N LEU A 208 -18.12 9.04 -10.24
CA LEU A 208 -19.06 8.12 -9.59
C LEU A 208 -19.05 6.74 -10.26
N ASN A 209 -18.92 6.70 -11.60
CA ASN A 209 -18.86 5.49 -12.39
C ASN A 209 -17.46 4.83 -12.40
N MET A 210 -16.44 5.42 -11.74
CA MET A 210 -15.12 4.81 -11.68
C MET A 210 -15.13 3.54 -10.82
N HIS A 211 -14.60 2.47 -11.39
CA HIS A 211 -14.32 1.23 -10.65
C HIS A 211 -13.31 1.47 -9.52
N GLY A 212 -13.40 0.69 -8.44
CA GLY A 212 -12.52 0.83 -7.25
C GLY A 212 -11.03 0.80 -7.57
N ASN A 213 -10.59 -0.05 -8.51
CA ASN A 213 -9.19 -0.10 -8.97
C ASN A 213 -8.73 1.22 -9.60
N THR A 214 -9.61 1.90 -10.34
CA THR A 214 -9.32 3.20 -10.95
C THR A 214 -9.17 4.27 -9.86
N LYS A 215 -10.06 4.27 -8.86
CA LYS A 215 -9.95 5.17 -7.70
C LYS A 215 -8.66 4.91 -6.89
N ALA A 216 -8.28 3.66 -6.67
CA ALA A 216 -7.03 3.31 -6.00
C ALA A 216 -5.79 3.75 -6.79
N ALA A 217 -5.85 3.73 -8.13
CA ALA A 217 -4.77 4.26 -8.96
C ALA A 217 -4.63 5.79 -8.86
N LEU A 218 -5.73 6.54 -8.63
CA LEU A 218 -5.66 7.97 -8.30
C LEU A 218 -4.97 8.18 -6.94
N ASP A 219 -5.36 7.42 -5.92
CA ASP A 219 -4.72 7.47 -4.60
C ASP A 219 -3.22 7.15 -4.67
N TYR A 220 -2.82 6.19 -5.51
CA TYR A 220 -1.43 5.86 -5.78
C TYR A 220 -0.68 7.06 -6.32
N PHE A 221 -1.21 7.68 -7.38
CA PHE A 221 -0.57 8.83 -8.02
C PHE A 221 -0.41 10.01 -7.07
N VAL A 222 -1.45 10.35 -6.30
CA VAL A 222 -1.36 11.42 -5.29
C VAL A 222 -0.33 11.07 -4.22
N SER A 223 -0.33 9.83 -3.72
CA SER A 223 0.59 9.41 -2.65
C SER A 223 2.06 9.46 -3.07
N ILE A 224 2.41 9.02 -4.28
CA ILE A 224 3.80 9.05 -4.78
C ILE A 224 4.29 10.47 -5.14
N ASN A 225 3.41 11.47 -5.10
CA ASN A 225 3.72 12.88 -5.38
C ASN A 225 3.42 13.80 -4.18
N SER A 226 3.11 13.24 -3.01
CA SER A 226 2.83 14.00 -1.78
C SER A 226 4.10 14.48 -1.08
N ASP A 227 4.00 15.56 -0.29
CA ASP A 227 5.12 16.05 0.53
C ASP A 227 5.48 15.03 1.61
N PHE A 228 4.47 14.47 2.28
CA PHE A 228 4.58 13.43 3.29
C PHE A 228 3.64 12.28 2.98
N TYR A 229 4.09 11.04 3.18
CA TYR A 229 3.23 9.85 3.07
C TYR A 229 3.21 9.09 4.39
N VAL A 230 2.02 8.77 4.88
CA VAL A 230 1.85 7.92 6.05
C VAL A 230 0.87 6.81 5.76
N ALA A 231 1.21 5.58 6.17
CA ALA A 231 0.29 4.45 6.11
C ALA A 231 0.05 3.83 7.48
N THR A 232 -1.19 3.38 7.72
CA THR A 232 -1.58 2.74 8.99
C THR A 232 -1.55 1.22 8.93
N PHE A 233 -1.55 0.65 7.72
CA PHE A 233 -1.48 -0.79 7.50
C PHE A 233 -0.57 -1.07 6.30
N PHE A 234 0.57 -1.72 6.53
CA PHE A 234 1.52 -2.04 5.45
C PHE A 234 1.01 -3.18 4.55
N GLY A 235 0.49 -2.82 3.38
CA GLY A 235 0.01 -3.71 2.33
C GLY A 235 0.81 -3.63 1.03
N ASN A 236 0.24 -4.16 -0.06
CA ASN A 236 0.90 -4.13 -1.38
C ASN A 236 0.97 -2.72 -1.97
N MET A 237 -0.07 -1.91 -1.73
CA MET A 237 -0.11 -0.51 -2.13
C MET A 237 1.03 0.28 -1.50
N ASP A 238 1.21 0.15 -0.18
CA ASP A 238 2.22 0.88 0.59
C ASP A 238 3.64 0.53 0.19
N LYS A 239 3.89 -0.76 -0.13
CA LYS A 239 5.16 -1.21 -0.73
C LYS A 239 5.45 -0.51 -2.05
N MET A 240 4.44 -0.40 -2.92
CA MET A 240 4.57 0.27 -4.21
C MET A 240 4.80 1.77 -4.03
N VAL A 241 4.06 2.42 -3.14
CA VAL A 241 4.21 3.85 -2.86
C VAL A 241 5.58 4.16 -2.27
N ALA A 242 6.02 3.43 -1.24
CA ALA A 242 7.33 3.67 -0.62
C ALA A 242 8.47 3.45 -1.62
N ALA A 243 8.43 2.37 -2.41
CA ALA A 243 9.43 2.13 -3.44
C ALA A 243 9.44 3.22 -4.52
N MET A 244 8.28 3.67 -5.00
CA MET A 244 8.20 4.74 -5.98
C MET A 244 8.66 6.10 -5.43
N ARG A 245 8.33 6.40 -4.17
CA ARG A 245 8.81 7.61 -3.48
C ARG A 245 10.32 7.58 -3.31
N ALA A 246 10.89 6.45 -2.88
CA ALA A 246 12.34 6.26 -2.80
C ALA A 246 13.01 6.40 -4.17
N TYR A 247 12.42 5.85 -5.23
CA TYR A 247 12.88 6.00 -6.61
C TYR A 247 12.91 7.46 -7.07
N LYS A 248 11.95 8.27 -6.60
CA LYS A 248 11.87 9.73 -6.86
C LYS A 248 12.73 10.58 -5.91
N GLY A 249 13.43 9.98 -4.94
CA GLY A 249 14.19 10.72 -3.92
C GLY A 249 13.33 11.41 -2.86
N LEU A 250 12.06 11.01 -2.71
CA LEU A 250 11.13 11.56 -1.73
C LEU A 250 11.23 10.77 -0.41
N HIS A 251 11.96 11.31 0.56
CA HIS A 251 12.31 10.63 1.83
C HIS A 251 11.51 11.13 3.04
N ASN A 252 10.20 11.29 2.87
CA ASN A 252 9.23 11.64 3.92
C ASN A 252 8.08 10.61 3.95
N THR A 253 8.39 9.37 4.29
CA THR A 253 7.52 8.20 4.20
C THR A 253 7.56 7.46 5.55
N LEU A 254 6.42 7.34 6.21
CA LEU A 254 6.30 6.73 7.53
C LEU A 254 5.22 5.65 7.56
N PHE A 255 5.51 4.54 8.24
CA PHE A 255 4.51 3.51 8.53
C PHE A 255 4.25 3.45 10.03
N LEU A 256 3.00 3.64 10.43
CA LEU A 256 2.66 3.60 11.84
C LEU A 256 2.74 2.17 12.39
N SER A 257 3.37 2.04 13.55
CA SER A 257 3.56 0.78 14.24
C SER A 257 2.29 0.39 15.01
N ARG A 258 1.41 -0.34 14.33
CA ARG A 258 0.25 -1.06 14.92
C ARG A 258 0.64 -1.87 16.15
N ARG A 259 1.78 -2.54 16.06
CA ARG A 259 2.34 -3.37 17.12
C ARG A 259 2.70 -2.52 18.34
N ALA A 260 3.44 -1.42 18.16
CA ALA A 260 3.84 -0.56 19.27
C ALA A 260 2.60 -0.01 20.00
N TYR A 261 1.62 0.51 19.25
CA TYR A 261 0.38 1.00 19.84
C TYR A 261 -0.34 -0.08 20.67
N ALA A 262 -0.54 -1.27 20.10
CA ALA A 262 -1.19 -2.39 20.77
C ALA A 262 -0.44 -2.88 22.02
N GLU A 263 0.87 -3.09 21.92
CA GLU A 263 1.68 -3.58 23.04
C GLU A 263 1.76 -2.57 24.20
N LEU A 264 1.91 -1.28 23.89
CA LEU A 264 2.02 -0.23 24.92
C LEU A 264 0.69 -0.04 25.64
N THR A 265 -0.42 0.04 24.92
CA THR A 265 -1.76 0.11 25.52
C THR A 265 -2.11 -1.16 26.31
N SER A 266 -1.72 -2.35 25.82
CA SER A 266 -1.90 -3.61 26.55
C SER A 266 -1.08 -3.69 27.84
N LYS A 267 -0.04 -2.87 28.00
CA LYS A 267 0.74 -2.73 29.24
C LYS A 267 0.14 -1.69 30.20
N GLY A 268 -0.97 -1.06 29.83
CA GLY A 268 -1.66 -0.06 30.64
C GLY A 268 -1.11 1.37 30.49
N LEU A 269 -0.25 1.64 29.49
CA LEU A 269 0.18 3.01 29.22
C LEU A 269 -0.97 3.80 28.61
N ASP A 270 -1.15 5.02 29.09
CA ASP A 270 -2.11 5.99 28.58
C ASP A 270 -1.53 7.42 28.57
N GLY A 271 -2.33 8.38 28.08
CA GLY A 271 -2.02 9.80 28.15
C GLY A 271 -0.59 10.15 27.69
N LYS A 272 0.13 10.92 28.52
CA LYS A 272 1.48 11.41 28.21
C LYS A 272 2.52 10.30 28.12
N GLU A 273 2.41 9.26 28.96
CA GLU A 273 3.35 8.15 28.97
C GLU A 273 3.26 7.35 27.67
N LEU A 274 2.04 7.09 27.19
CA LEU A 274 1.80 6.45 25.90
C LEU A 274 2.32 7.31 24.75
N MET A 275 2.08 8.64 24.78
CA MET A 275 2.60 9.55 23.74
C MET A 275 4.14 9.50 23.67
N GLN A 276 4.82 9.55 24.81
CA GLN A 276 6.28 9.49 24.86
C GLN A 276 6.81 8.15 24.35
N ALA A 277 6.18 7.04 24.76
CA ALA A 277 6.58 5.71 24.31
C ALA A 277 6.34 5.51 22.80
N LEU A 278 5.23 6.03 22.27
CA LEU A 278 4.94 6.01 20.83
C LEU A 278 5.92 6.87 20.04
N TRP A 279 6.29 8.06 20.53
CA TRP A 279 7.33 8.87 19.92
C TRP A 279 8.64 8.09 19.81
N LEU A 280 9.09 7.48 20.91
CA LEU A 280 10.32 6.66 20.91
C LEU A 280 10.22 5.48 19.93
N ALA A 281 9.07 4.81 19.86
CA ALA A 281 8.85 3.68 18.96
C ALA A 281 8.88 4.04 17.47
N HIS A 282 8.66 5.30 17.11
CA HIS A 282 8.63 5.76 15.72
C HIS A 282 9.79 6.70 15.36
N LYS A 283 10.59 7.16 16.33
CA LYS A 283 11.59 8.22 16.15
C LYS A 283 12.59 7.92 15.01
N GLU A 284 13.10 6.70 14.96
CA GLU A 284 14.08 6.30 13.93
C GLU A 284 13.45 6.28 12.54
N ASP A 285 12.30 5.64 12.38
CA ASP A 285 11.58 5.60 11.10
C ASP A 285 11.11 6.99 10.65
N PHE A 286 10.67 7.83 11.60
CA PHE A 286 10.29 9.21 11.35
C PHE A 286 11.46 10.06 10.85
N ALA A 287 12.64 9.90 11.46
CA ALA A 287 13.86 10.60 11.05
C ALA A 287 14.42 10.09 9.71
N MET A 288 14.36 8.78 9.46
CA MET A 288 14.82 8.19 8.19
C MET A 288 13.89 8.54 7.03
N GLY A 289 12.57 8.52 7.25
CA GLY A 289 11.56 8.89 6.26
C GLY A 289 11.57 8.08 4.95
N ARG A 290 12.28 6.95 4.90
CA ARG A 290 12.36 6.10 3.68
C ARG A 290 11.16 5.16 3.53
N GLY A 291 10.37 4.97 4.58
CA GLY A 291 9.45 3.85 4.71
C GLY A 291 10.21 2.54 4.95
N SER A 292 9.63 1.61 5.70
CA SER A 292 10.28 0.33 5.99
C SER A 292 10.08 -0.69 4.85
N ALA A 293 11.05 -1.60 4.71
CA ALA A 293 11.05 -2.70 3.71
C ALA A 293 11.03 -2.25 2.23
N LEU A 294 11.94 -1.35 1.86
CA LEU A 294 12.24 -1.10 0.45
C LEU A 294 12.79 -2.39 -0.21
N PRO A 295 12.45 -2.66 -1.48
CA PRO A 295 13.04 -3.77 -2.22
C PRO A 295 14.57 -3.69 -2.27
N ASP A 296 15.27 -4.84 -2.31
CA ASP A 296 16.75 -4.97 -2.37
C ASP A 296 17.46 -4.16 -3.49
N CYS A 297 16.69 -3.55 -4.39
CA CYS A 297 17.21 -2.75 -5.48
C CYS A 297 17.43 -1.28 -5.14
N PHE A 298 16.89 -0.81 -4.01
CA PHE A 298 17.31 0.46 -3.43
C PHE A 298 18.57 0.16 -2.62
N CYS A 299 19.73 0.38 -3.23
CA CYS A 299 20.99 0.27 -2.51
C CYS A 299 20.93 1.22 -1.31
N ASP A 300 21.31 0.74 -0.13
CA ASP A 300 21.73 1.64 0.93
C ASP A 300 22.92 2.42 0.38
N PHE A 301 22.68 3.65 -0.07
CA PHE A 301 23.74 4.64 -0.09
C PHE A 301 24.16 4.78 1.37
N LYS A 302 25.21 4.05 1.77
CA LYS A 302 25.96 4.38 2.96
C LYS A 302 26.47 5.80 2.74
N SER A 303 25.76 6.75 3.32
CA SER A 303 26.23 8.11 3.57
C SER A 303 27.49 8.07 4.43
#